data_AF-A0A9E5N725-F1
#
_entry.id   AF-A0A9E5N725-F1
#
_cell.length_a   1.000
_cell.length_b   1.000
_cell.length_c   1.000
_cell.angle_alpha   90.00
_cell.angle_beta   90.00
_cell.angle_gamma   90.00
#
_symmetry.space_group_name_H-M   'P 1'
#
loop_
_entity.id
_entity.type
_entity.pdbx_description
1 polymer ?
#
loop_
_entity_poly.entity_id
_entity_poly.type
_entity_poly.pdbx_seq_one_letter_code
_entity_poly.pdbx_strand_id
1 'polypeptide(L)'
;MNTYTTNKQTIEEIAAAIAPGAPEDLEEKDARVREIVESVRQRGDEAVCEYIQRFDGVTLTPAQLKVEEKEFRFARSHIDDGFAKALEQAAHNIRRFHE
;
A
#
# COMPACT_ATOMS: atom_id res chain seq x y z
N MET A 1 -25.44 -3.14 -10.21
CA MET A 1 -25.86 -1.93 -9.48
C MET A 1 -26.98 -2.34 -8.55
N ASN A 2 -26.77 -2.30 -7.24
CA ASN A 2 -27.80 -2.72 -6.27
C ASN A 2 -28.76 -1.55 -6.02
N THR A 3 -30.06 -1.80 -6.09
CA THR A 3 -31.11 -0.81 -5.82
C THR A 3 -31.79 -1.14 -4.50
N TYR A 4 -31.78 -0.22 -3.55
CA TYR A 4 -32.42 -0.36 -2.24
C TYR A 4 -33.59 0.61 -2.15
N THR A 5 -34.70 0.22 -1.52
CA THR A 5 -35.90 1.06 -1.42
C THR A 5 -36.46 1.06 0.00
N THR A 6 -36.54 2.23 0.60
CA THR A 6 -36.98 2.49 1.99
C THR A 6 -38.44 2.15 2.28
N ASN A 7 -39.22 1.83 1.25
CA ASN A 7 -40.63 1.43 1.37
C ASN A 7 -40.82 -0.10 1.41
N LYS A 8 -39.76 -0.87 1.14
CA LYS A 8 -39.76 -2.34 1.20
C LYS A 8 -38.71 -2.90 2.16
N GLN A 9 -37.78 -2.07 2.59
CA GLN A 9 -36.67 -2.44 3.47
C GLN A 9 -36.51 -1.35 4.54
N THR A 10 -36.20 -1.75 5.76
CA THR A 10 -35.92 -0.81 6.84
C THR A 10 -34.56 -0.13 6.64
N ILE A 11 -34.34 1.01 7.30
CA ILE A 11 -33.03 1.68 7.28
C ILE A 11 -31.92 0.76 7.79
N GLU A 12 -32.22 -0.12 8.77
CA GLU A 12 -31.29 -1.10 9.32
C GLU A 12 -30.90 -2.17 8.31
N GLU A 13 -31.84 -2.67 7.50
CA GLU A 13 -31.59 -3.66 6.45
C GLU A 13 -30.75 -3.09 5.31
N ILE A 14 -31.01 -1.83 4.94
CA ILE A 14 -30.22 -1.11 3.93
C ILE A 14 -28.82 -0.83 4.47
N ALA A 15 -28.69 -0.42 5.73
CA ALA A 15 -27.41 -0.19 6.39
C ALA A 15 -26.58 -1.48 6.46
N ALA A 16 -27.18 -2.62 6.79
CA ALA A 16 -26.50 -3.91 6.82
C ALA A 16 -26.04 -4.38 5.43
N ALA A 17 -26.79 -4.07 4.37
CA ALA A 17 -26.45 -4.44 3.00
C ALA A 17 -25.39 -3.54 2.34
N ILE A 18 -25.23 -2.31 2.84
CA ILE A 18 -24.21 -1.34 2.38
C ILE A 18 -22.97 -1.38 3.28
N ALA A 19 -23.13 -1.79 4.54
CA ALA A 19 -22.03 -2.00 5.46
C ALA A 19 -21.01 -2.91 4.77
N PRO A 20 -19.71 -2.55 4.79
CA PRO A 20 -18.69 -3.47 4.33
C PRO A 20 -18.88 -4.77 5.11
N GLY A 21 -19.15 -5.86 4.39
CA GLY A 21 -19.20 -7.18 4.99
C GLY A 21 -17.93 -7.41 5.80
N ALA A 22 -18.04 -8.14 6.91
CA ALA A 22 -16.86 -8.55 7.65
C ALA A 22 -15.85 -9.15 6.65
N PRO A 23 -14.60 -8.67 6.61
CA PRO A 23 -13.65 -9.17 5.64
C PRO A 23 -13.53 -10.68 5.80
N GLU A 24 -13.91 -11.42 4.76
CA GLU A 24 -13.71 -12.87 4.72
C GLU A 24 -12.22 -13.18 4.97
N ASP A 25 -11.97 -14.21 5.77
CA ASP A 25 -10.65 -14.74 6.11
C ASP A 25 -9.73 -13.80 6.90
N LEU A 26 -10.28 -12.90 7.73
CA LEU A 26 -9.48 -12.01 8.57
C LEU A 26 -8.53 -12.78 9.49
N GLU A 27 -8.97 -13.89 10.09
CA GLU A 27 -8.13 -14.71 10.97
C GLU A 27 -6.96 -15.37 10.23
N GLU A 28 -7.19 -15.87 9.01
CA GLU A 28 -6.13 -16.46 8.19
C GLU A 28 -5.12 -15.40 7.75
N LYS A 29 -5.60 -14.24 7.30
CA LYS A 29 -4.76 -13.10 6.92
C LYS A 29 -3.92 -12.63 8.10
N ASP A 30 -4.51 -12.50 9.27
CA ASP A 30 -3.82 -12.14 10.50
C ASP A 30 -2.73 -13.16 10.85
N ALA A 31 -3.01 -14.46 10.75
CA ALA A 31 -2.03 -15.51 11.01
C ALA A 31 -0.82 -15.39 10.06
N ARG A 32 -1.07 -15.19 8.76
CA ARG A 32 -0.01 -15.02 7.75
C ARG A 32 0.81 -13.76 7.97
N VAL A 33 0.18 -12.63 8.31
CA VAL A 33 0.89 -11.38 8.60
C VAL A 33 1.73 -11.51 9.86
N ARG A 34 1.22 -12.17 10.91
CA ARG A 34 1.99 -12.43 12.14
C ARG A 34 3.25 -13.23 11.86
N GLU A 35 3.18 -14.25 11.02
CA GLU A 35 4.35 -15.04 10.61
C GLU A 35 5.42 -14.16 9.94
N ILE A 36 5.01 -13.29 9.00
CA ILE A 36 5.91 -12.37 8.30
C ILE A 36 6.59 -11.41 9.29
N VAL A 37 5.81 -10.80 10.18
CA VAL A 37 6.33 -9.85 11.18
C VAL A 37 7.33 -10.53 12.12
N GLU A 38 7.02 -11.74 12.60
CA GLU A 38 7.91 -12.48 13.50
C GLU A 38 9.19 -12.93 12.79
N SER A 39 9.08 -13.36 11.54
CA SER A 39 10.21 -13.70 10.67
C SER A 39 11.15 -12.51 10.45
N VAL A 40 10.61 -11.31 10.18
CA VAL A 40 11.40 -10.07 10.07
C VAL A 40 11.99 -9.67 11.42
N ARG A 41 11.28 -9.84 12.53
CA ARG A 41 11.82 -9.58 13.87
C ARG A 41 13.03 -10.46 14.18
N GLN A 42 13.01 -11.72 13.79
CA GLN A 42 14.07 -12.69 14.09
C GLN A 42 15.27 -12.59 13.15
N ARG A 43 15.04 -12.33 11.85
CA ARG A 43 16.08 -12.40 10.80
C ARG A 43 16.41 -11.06 10.14
N GLY A 44 15.68 -9.99 10.46
CA GLY A 44 15.92 -8.65 9.95
C GLY A 44 15.82 -8.57 8.42
N ASP A 45 16.77 -7.85 7.80
CA ASP A 45 16.79 -7.52 6.38
C ASP A 45 16.84 -8.76 5.46
N GLU A 46 17.34 -9.90 5.94
CA GLU A 46 17.34 -11.15 5.18
C GLU A 46 15.91 -11.64 4.93
N ALA A 47 15.05 -11.60 5.96
CA ALA A 47 13.63 -11.93 5.81
C ALA A 47 12.92 -10.90 4.92
N VAL A 48 13.28 -9.62 5.01
CA VAL A 48 12.73 -8.59 4.12
C VAL A 48 13.05 -8.92 2.66
N CYS A 49 14.30 -9.23 2.34
CA CYS A 49 14.71 -9.59 0.98
C CYS A 49 14.01 -10.86 0.48
N GLU A 50 13.81 -11.86 1.35
CA GLU A 50 13.05 -13.08 1.01
C GLU A 50 11.59 -12.75 0.67
N TYR A 51 10.92 -11.91 1.46
CA TYR A 51 9.53 -11.53 1.20
C TYR A 51 9.39 -10.63 -0.03
N ILE A 52 10.36 -9.74 -0.30
CA ILE A 52 10.42 -8.97 -1.56
C ILE A 52 10.53 -9.94 -2.74
N GLN A 53 11.40 -10.94 -2.67
CA GLN A 53 11.49 -11.94 -3.74
C GLN A 53 10.19 -12.72 -3.91
N ARG A 54 9.53 -13.09 -2.80
CA ARG A 54 8.31 -13.89 -2.81
C ARG A 54 7.10 -13.14 -3.37
N PHE A 55 6.94 -11.85 -3.03
CA PHE A 55 5.75 -11.07 -3.36
C PHE A 55 5.96 -10.14 -4.55
N ASP A 56 7.12 -9.49 -4.65
CA ASP A 56 7.43 -8.53 -5.73
C ASP A 56 8.25 -9.17 -6.85
N GLY A 57 8.80 -10.37 -6.63
CA GLY A 57 9.59 -11.11 -7.63
C GLY A 57 11.02 -10.60 -7.83
N VAL A 58 11.48 -9.67 -6.99
CA VAL A 58 12.79 -9.02 -7.13
C VAL A 58 13.81 -9.60 -6.17
N THR A 59 14.99 -9.97 -6.67
CA THR A 59 16.10 -10.43 -5.83
C THR A 59 16.95 -9.24 -5.41
N LEU A 60 17.00 -8.97 -4.10
CA LEU A 60 17.83 -7.93 -3.52
C LEU A 60 18.70 -8.51 -2.41
N THR A 61 19.83 -7.85 -2.17
CA THR A 61 20.61 -8.01 -0.93
C THR A 61 20.23 -6.92 0.07
N PRO A 62 20.46 -7.11 1.38
CA PRO A 62 20.20 -6.08 2.40
C PRO A 62 20.80 -4.71 2.07
N ALA A 63 21.99 -4.68 1.45
CA ALA A 63 22.67 -3.44 1.05
C ALA A 63 21.93 -2.66 -0.06
N GLN A 64 21.01 -3.30 -0.79
CA GLN A 64 20.26 -2.71 -1.91
C GLN A 64 18.86 -2.26 -1.52
N LEU A 65 18.44 -2.43 -0.25
CA LEU A 65 17.12 -1.98 0.21
C LEU A 65 16.96 -0.46 0.16
N LYS A 66 18.07 0.28 0.31
CA LYS A 66 18.09 1.73 0.21
C LYS A 66 18.39 2.16 -1.21
N VAL A 67 17.48 2.92 -1.80
CA VAL A 67 17.70 3.59 -3.10
C VAL A 67 18.86 4.58 -2.98
N GLU A 68 19.81 4.49 -3.90
CA GLU A 68 20.98 5.35 -3.94
C GLU A 68 20.68 6.71 -4.59
N GLU A 69 21.40 7.76 -4.15
CA GLU A 69 21.31 9.10 -4.73
C GLU A 69 21.53 9.13 -6.26
N LYS A 70 22.37 8.22 -6.78
CA LYS A 70 22.59 8.10 -8.22
C LYS A 70 21.32 7.67 -8.97
N GLU A 71 20.51 6.81 -8.36
CA GLU A 71 19.27 6.30 -8.94
C GLU A 71 18.19 7.40 -8.94
N PHE A 72 18.14 8.22 -7.89
CA PHE A 72 17.29 9.41 -7.88
C PHE A 72 17.66 10.40 -8.99
N ARG A 73 18.95 10.71 -9.16
CA ARG A 73 19.41 11.60 -10.23
C ARG A 73 19.09 11.03 -11.62
N PHE A 74 19.32 9.73 -11.80
CA PHE A 74 18.97 9.03 -13.03
C PHE A 74 17.46 9.11 -13.31
N ALA A 75 16.61 8.77 -12.34
CA ALA A 75 15.17 8.86 -12.51
C ALA A 75 14.71 10.29 -12.85
N ARG A 76 15.29 11.30 -12.19
CA ARG A 76 14.99 12.70 -12.47
C ARG A 76 15.36 13.12 -13.90
N SER A 77 16.44 12.57 -14.48
CA SER A 77 16.82 12.87 -15.85
C SER A 77 15.98 12.13 -16.90
N HIS A 78 15.14 11.17 -16.50
CA HIS A 78 14.33 10.33 -17.39
C HIS A 78 12.84 10.71 -17.41
N ILE A 79 12.43 11.70 -16.63
CA ILE A 79 11.08 12.25 -16.65
C ILE A 79 11.08 13.59 -17.40
N ASP A 80 9.98 13.92 -18.07
CA ASP A 80 9.83 15.22 -18.72
C ASP A 80 9.53 16.34 -17.72
N ASP A 81 9.82 17.58 -18.14
CA ASP A 81 9.63 18.77 -17.30
C ASP A 81 8.17 19.02 -16.91
N GLY A 82 7.22 18.61 -17.75
CA GLY A 82 5.79 18.76 -17.47
C GLY A 82 5.35 17.86 -16.32
N PHE A 83 5.73 16.58 -16.40
CA PHE A 83 5.48 15.61 -15.34
C PHE A 83 6.19 15.99 -14.03
N ALA A 84 7.44 16.44 -14.11
CA ALA A 84 8.19 16.93 -12.96
C ALA A 84 7.48 18.10 -12.25
N LYS A 85 7.00 19.10 -13.00
CA LYS A 85 6.24 20.23 -12.47
C LYS A 85 4.92 19.80 -11.83
N ALA A 86 4.23 18.82 -12.43
CA ALA A 86 2.99 18.30 -11.86
C ALA A 86 3.21 17.64 -10.49
N LEU A 87 4.28 16.85 -10.34
CA LEU A 87 4.66 16.24 -9.05
C LEU A 87 5.04 17.30 -8.01
N GLU A 88 5.80 18.33 -8.40
CA GLU A 88 6.17 19.44 -7.51
C GLU A 88 4.95 20.21 -7.02
N GLN A 89 3.98 20.49 -7.90
CA GLN A 89 2.74 21.15 -7.53
C GLN A 89 1.89 20.29 -6.57
N ALA A 90 1.81 18.97 -6.81
CA ALA A 90 1.11 18.05 -5.92
C ALA A 90 1.76 18.03 -4.53
N ALA A 91 3.09 17.92 -4.46
CA ALA A 91 3.83 17.96 -3.21
C ALA A 91 3.62 19.27 -2.44
N HIS A 92 3.64 20.42 -3.13
CA HIS A 92 3.36 21.72 -2.53
C HIS A 92 1.94 21.79 -1.94
N ASN A 93 0.94 21.31 -2.68
CA ASN A 93 -0.46 21.33 -2.22
C ASN A 93 -0.67 20.43 -0.98
N ILE A 94 -0.04 19.26 -0.96
CA ILE A 94 -0.09 18.35 0.20
C ILE A 94 0.55 19.02 1.43
N ARG A 95 1.73 19.63 1.30
CA ARG A 95 2.37 20.33 2.43
C ARG A 95 1.52 21.49 2.93
N ARG A 96 1.06 22.36 2.03
CA ARG A 96 0.20 23.50 2.38
C ARG A 96 -1.07 23.11 3.14
N PHE A 97 -1.59 21.91 2.92
CA PHE A 97 -2.77 21.43 3.63
C PHE A 97 -2.46 20.87 5.02
N HIS A 98 -1.28 20.27 5.22
CA HIS A 98 -0.92 19.57 6.46
C HIS A 98 -0.07 20.41 7.42
N GLU A 99 0.57 21.48 6.95
CA GLU A 99 1.33 22.47 7.74
C GLU A 99 0.46 23.70 8.06
#